data_AF-A0A942CL37-F1
#
_entry.id   AF-A0A942CL37-F1
#
_cell.length_a   1.000
_cell.length_b   1.000
_cell.length_c   1.000
_cell.angle_alpha   90.00
_cell.angle_beta   90.00
_cell.angle_gamma   90.00
#
_symmetry.space_group_name_H-M   'P 1'
#
loop_
_entity.id
_entity.type
_entity.pdbx_description
1 polymer ?
#
loop_
_entity_poly.entity_id
_entity_poly.type
_entity_poly.pdbx_seq_one_letter_code
_entity_poly.pdbx_strand_id
1 'polypeptide(L)'
;MDEPLVDLTRTAALADPATEAGQAALVEIFRAYFDNVCAASDAMRRATAPEDVRAQAHRAKGASGIVGAVGLAALFADLEVRAAAGESVTRDVFDQIDAQLAALRRTITAWLGRDLQ
;
A
#
# COMPACT_ATOMS: atom_id res chain seq x y z
N MET A 1 11.25 16.63 -3.44
CA MET A 1 10.38 16.17 -4.53
C MET A 1 9.29 15.37 -3.85
N ASP A 2 8.02 15.76 -4.01
CA ASP A 2 6.91 14.90 -3.57
C ASP A 2 6.96 13.64 -4.44
N GLU A 3 7.23 12.48 -3.82
CA GLU A 3 7.11 11.21 -4.53
C GLU A 3 5.64 11.00 -4.96
N PRO A 4 5.39 10.53 -6.19
CA PRO A 4 4.04 10.27 -6.63
C PRO A 4 3.38 9.23 -5.72
N LEU A 5 2.10 9.41 -5.39
CA LEU A 5 1.34 8.45 -4.60
C LEU A 5 1.27 7.07 -5.28
N VAL A 6 1.18 7.08 -6.61
CA VAL A 6 1.06 5.89 -7.45
C VAL A 6 1.78 6.06 -8.79
N ASP A 7 2.44 5.00 -9.25
CA ASP A 7 2.98 4.85 -10.60
C ASP A 7 1.96 4.11 -11.48
N LEU A 8 1.13 4.87 -12.20
CA LEU A 8 0.08 4.32 -13.05
C LEU A 8 0.65 3.52 -14.23
N THR A 9 1.89 3.79 -14.67
CA THR A 9 2.53 2.99 -15.71
C THR A 9 2.82 1.58 -15.21
N ARG A 10 3.34 1.46 -13.98
CA ARG A 10 3.52 0.15 -13.34
C ARG A 10 2.18 -0.53 -13.07
N THR A 11 1.18 0.21 -12.59
CA THR A 11 -0.16 -0.34 -12.36
C THR A 11 -0.77 -0.90 -13.65
N ALA A 12 -0.68 -0.17 -14.76
CA ALA A 12 -1.19 -0.61 -16.06
C ALA A 12 -0.43 -1.81 -16.66
N ALA A 13 0.78 -2.11 -16.17
CA ALA A 13 1.51 -3.32 -16.56
C ALA A 13 0.91 -4.60 -15.96
N LEU A 14 0.06 -4.49 -14.92
CA LEU A 14 -0.60 -5.63 -14.29
C LEU A 14 -1.79 -6.14 -15.11
N ALA A 15 -2.51 -5.23 -15.77
CA ALA A 15 -3.61 -5.51 -16.68
C ALA A 15 -3.98 -4.26 -17.47
N ASP A 16 -4.55 -4.43 -18.68
CA ASP A 16 -4.85 -3.32 -19.59
C ASP A 16 -6.06 -2.48 -19.13
N PRO A 17 -5.86 -1.24 -18.64
CA PRO A 17 -6.93 -0.39 -18.14
C PRO A 17 -7.87 0.13 -19.26
N ALA A 18 -7.50 -0.01 -20.54
CA ALA A 18 -8.34 0.38 -21.67
C ALA A 18 -9.42 -0.68 -22.00
N THR A 19 -9.34 -1.87 -21.40
CA THR A 19 -10.30 -2.95 -21.59
C THR A 19 -11.15 -3.19 -20.36
N GLU A 20 -12.41 -3.62 -20.53
CA GLU A 20 -13.26 -3.98 -19.40
C GLU A 20 -12.68 -5.13 -18.56
N ALA A 21 -12.12 -6.15 -19.21
CA ALA A 21 -11.50 -7.29 -18.52
C ALA A 21 -10.28 -6.85 -17.70
N GLY A 22 -9.43 -5.97 -18.25
CA GLY A 22 -8.27 -5.47 -17.52
C GLY A 22 -8.66 -4.52 -16.38
N GLN A 23 -9.67 -3.67 -16.56
CA GLN A 23 -10.24 -2.87 -15.46
C GLN A 23 -10.77 -3.76 -14.32
N ALA A 24 -11.53 -4.81 -14.65
CA ALA A 24 -12.03 -5.76 -13.65
C ALA A 24 -10.89 -6.46 -12.91
N ALA A 25 -9.84 -6.89 -13.62
CA ALA A 25 -8.65 -7.47 -13.02
C ALA A 25 -7.93 -6.49 -12.08
N LEU A 26 -7.76 -5.23 -12.49
CA LEU A 26 -7.16 -4.19 -11.64
C LEU A 26 -7.99 -3.92 -10.38
N VAL A 27 -9.32 -3.88 -10.48
CA VAL A 27 -10.21 -3.75 -9.32
C VAL A 27 -9.95 -4.88 -8.30
N GLU A 28 -9.93 -6.13 -8.76
CA GLU A 28 -9.67 -7.29 -7.89
C GLU A 28 -8.27 -7.26 -7.27
N ILE A 29 -7.25 -6.89 -8.06
CA ILE A 29 -5.87 -6.71 -7.56
C ILE A 29 -5.83 -5.65 -6.46
N PHE A 30 -6.47 -4.50 -6.66
CA PHE A 30 -6.46 -3.43 -5.67
C PHE A 30 -7.29 -3.76 -4.43
N ARG A 31 -8.41 -4.48 -4.55
CA ARG A 31 -9.15 -5.00 -3.40
C ARG A 31 -8.28 -5.91 -2.55
N ALA A 32 -7.67 -6.92 -3.17
CA ALA A 32 -6.76 -7.84 -2.48
C ALA A 32 -5.57 -7.10 -1.86
N TYR A 33 -5.03 -6.10 -2.55
CA TYR A 33 -3.97 -5.25 -2.02
C TYR A 33 -4.42 -4.47 -0.78
N PHE A 34 -5.58 -3.80 -0.82
CA PHE A 34 -6.08 -3.04 0.31
C PHE A 34 -6.33 -3.94 1.52
N ASP A 35 -6.96 -5.10 1.32
CA ASP A 35 -7.20 -6.05 2.40
C ASP A 35 -5.88 -6.50 3.06
N ASN A 36 -4.88 -6.84 2.25
CA ASN A 36 -3.58 -7.26 2.73
C ASN A 36 -2.85 -6.15 3.50
N VAL A 37 -2.86 -4.91 3.00
CA VAL A 37 -2.15 -3.80 3.65
C VAL A 37 -2.88 -3.32 4.91
N CYS A 38 -4.22 -3.32 4.93
CA CYS A 38 -4.99 -3.05 6.14
C CYS A 38 -4.69 -4.11 7.21
N ALA A 39 -4.70 -5.39 6.85
CA ALA A 39 -4.37 -6.48 7.77
C ALA A 39 -2.93 -6.38 8.31
N ALA A 40 -1.97 -6.06 7.44
CA ALA A 40 -0.57 -5.84 7.85
C ALA A 40 -0.44 -4.64 8.80
N SER A 41 -1.09 -3.52 8.50
CA SER A 41 -1.07 -2.31 9.33
C SER A 41 -1.67 -2.56 10.71
N ASP A 42 -2.79 -3.29 10.76
CA ASP A 42 -3.42 -3.71 12.01
C ASP A 42 -2.55 -4.68 12.82
N ALA A 43 -1.83 -5.59 12.15
CA ALA A 43 -0.86 -6.45 12.81
C ALA A 43 0.31 -5.64 13.40
N MET A 44 0.82 -4.65 12.66
CA MET A 44 1.88 -3.75 13.14
C MET A 44 1.44 -2.92 14.34
N ARG A 45 0.19 -2.40 14.35
CA ARG A 45 -0.37 -1.65 15.48
C ARG A 45 -0.45 -2.46 16.78
N ARG A 46 -0.62 -3.79 16.67
CA ARG A 46 -0.72 -4.71 17.80
C ARG A 46 0.60 -5.40 18.15
N ALA A 47 1.63 -5.22 17.34
CA ALA A 47 2.92 -5.85 17.55
C ALA A 47 3.57 -5.35 18.85
N THR A 48 4.07 -6.29 19.65
CA THR A 48 4.82 -5.97 20.88
C THR A 48 6.32 -6.02 20.67
N ALA A 49 6.77 -6.51 19.50
CA ALA A 49 8.17 -6.75 19.19
C ALA A 49 8.55 -6.12 17.84
N PRO A 50 9.70 -5.44 17.72
CA PRO A 50 10.11 -4.78 16.47
C PRO A 50 10.24 -5.73 15.27
N GLU A 51 10.59 -6.99 15.49
CA GLU A 51 10.70 -8.00 14.43
C GLU A 51 9.37 -8.27 13.73
N ASP A 52 8.25 -8.23 14.46
CA ASP A 52 6.91 -8.41 13.89
C ASP A 52 6.54 -7.22 13.02
N VAL A 53 6.83 -6.00 13.49
CA VAL A 53 6.64 -4.77 12.71
C VAL A 53 7.46 -4.83 11.42
N ARG A 54 8.74 -5.19 11.53
CA ARG A 54 9.64 -5.33 10.39
C ARG A 54 9.11 -6.34 9.36
N ALA A 55 8.66 -7.51 9.82
CA ALA A 55 8.16 -8.56 8.93
C ALA A 55 6.89 -8.12 8.18
N GLN A 56 5.96 -7.44 8.86
CA GLN A 56 4.74 -6.92 8.21
C GLN A 56 5.04 -5.75 7.28
N ALA A 57 5.93 -4.82 7.67
CA ALA A 57 6.38 -3.72 6.84
C ALA A 57 7.06 -4.23 5.56
N HIS A 58 7.93 -5.24 5.66
CA HIS A 58 8.57 -5.85 4.50
C HIS A 58 7.55 -6.43 3.49
N ARG A 59 6.53 -7.14 4.00
CA ARG A 59 5.45 -7.70 3.17
C ARG A 59 4.62 -6.60 2.51
N ALA A 60 4.19 -5.60 3.29
CA ALA A 60 3.39 -4.49 2.80
C ALA A 60 4.14 -3.61 1.79
N LYS A 61 5.46 -3.44 1.97
CA LYS A 61 6.37 -2.81 1.01
C LYS A 61 6.36 -3.56 -0.33
N GLY A 62 6.55 -4.88 -0.30
CA GLY A 62 6.52 -5.72 -1.49
C GLY A 62 5.20 -5.62 -2.24
N ALA A 63 4.08 -5.77 -1.52
CA ALA A 63 2.73 -5.64 -2.08
C ALA A 63 2.50 -4.26 -2.72
N SER A 64 2.93 -3.18 -2.05
CA SER A 64 2.81 -1.81 -2.55
C SER A 64 3.66 -1.59 -3.80
N GLY A 65 4.86 -2.18 -3.84
CA GLY A 65 5.75 -2.15 -4.99
C GLY A 65 5.17 -2.82 -6.23
N ILE A 66 4.42 -3.93 -6.06
CA ILE A 66 3.75 -4.65 -7.15
C ILE A 66 2.67 -3.78 -7.79
N VAL A 67 1.77 -3.20 -6.99
CA VAL A 67 0.64 -2.41 -7.50
C VAL A 67 1.02 -0.98 -7.95
N GLY A 68 2.27 -0.58 -7.71
CA GLY A 68 2.76 0.75 -8.04
C GLY A 68 2.39 1.82 -7.00
N ALA A 69 1.99 1.44 -5.78
CA ALA A 69 1.72 2.37 -4.68
C ALA A 69 3.03 2.91 -4.07
N VAL A 70 3.72 3.79 -4.80
CA VAL A 70 5.08 4.25 -4.49
C VAL A 70 5.16 4.90 -3.11
N GLY A 71 4.24 5.80 -2.77
CA GLY A 71 4.22 6.47 -1.46
C GLY A 71 4.11 5.48 -0.29
N LEU A 72 3.24 4.48 -0.42
CA LEU A 72 3.08 3.44 0.60
C LEU A 72 4.30 2.50 0.65
N ALA A 73 4.88 2.15 -0.50
CA ALA A 73 6.11 1.36 -0.55
C ALA A 73 7.27 2.06 0.19
N ALA A 74 7.41 3.39 0.02
CA ALA A 74 8.40 4.18 0.72
C ALA A 74 8.15 4.23 2.25
N LEU A 75 6.90 4.45 2.68
CA LEU A 75 6.53 4.42 4.09
C LEU A 75 6.82 3.07 4.75
N PHE A 76 6.47 1.97 4.08
CA PHE A 76 6.77 0.64 4.60
C PHE A 76 8.27 0.31 4.59
N ALA A 77 9.05 0.87 3.65
CA ALA A 77 10.50 0.76 3.68
C ALA A 77 11.12 1.49 4.88
N ASP A 78 10.65 2.71 5.19
CA ASP A 78 11.07 3.45 6.39
C ASP A 78 10.73 2.69 7.67
N LEU A 79 9.49 2.19 7.78
CA LEU A 79 9.06 1.38 8.91
C LEU A 79 9.91 0.12 9.09
N GLU A 80 10.24 -0.57 8.00
CA GLU A 80 11.10 -1.76 8.05
C GLU A 80 12.50 -1.42 8.60
N VAL A 81 13.08 -0.30 8.18
CA VAL A 81 14.39 0.18 8.64
C VAL A 81 14.35 0.57 10.12
N ARG A 82 13.36 1.36 10.53
CA ARG A 82 13.19 1.79 11.93
C ARG A 82 12.98 0.61 12.87
N ALA A 83 12.13 -0.33 12.48
CA ALA A 83 11.91 -1.56 13.23
C ALA A 83 13.19 -2.43 13.30
N ALA A 84 13.98 -2.49 12.23
CA ALA A 84 15.27 -3.18 12.24
C ALA A 84 16.31 -2.51 13.16
N ALA A 85 16.22 -1.20 13.38
CA ALA A 85 17.02 -0.46 14.35
C ALA A 85 16.50 -0.58 15.80
N GLY A 86 15.37 -1.27 16.02
CA GLY A 86 14.73 -1.40 17.33
C GLY A 86 13.98 -0.15 17.78
N GLU A 87 13.72 0.79 16.86
CA GLU A 87 12.96 1.99 17.17
C GLU A 87 11.47 1.68 17.34
N SER A 88 10.82 2.43 18.24
CA SER A 88 9.38 2.38 18.39
C SER A 88 8.68 3.15 17.26
N VAL A 89 7.64 2.54 16.70
CA VAL A 89 6.78 3.18 15.70
C VAL A 89 5.70 3.98 16.41
N THR A 90 5.59 5.26 16.07
CA THR A 90 4.57 6.15 16.63
C THR A 90 3.23 5.96 15.94
N ARG A 91 2.13 6.31 16.64
CA ARG A 91 0.77 6.22 16.08
C ARG A 91 0.59 7.05 14.80
N ASP A 92 1.24 8.21 14.75
CA ASP A 92 1.15 9.13 13.61
C ASP A 92 1.54 8.50 12.27
N VAL A 93 2.46 7.51 12.27
CA VAL A 93 2.84 6.79 11.04
C VAL A 93 1.67 5.97 10.50
N PHE A 94 0.87 5.38 11.38
CA PHE A 94 -0.30 4.60 10.97
C PHE A 94 -1.43 5.50 10.48
N ASP A 95 -1.60 6.69 11.05
CA ASP A 95 -2.55 7.68 10.53
C ASP A 95 -2.14 8.17 9.13
N GLN A 96 -0.82 8.32 8.89
CA GLN A 96 -0.29 8.63 7.57
C GLN A 96 -0.53 7.51 6.56
N ILE A 97 -0.36 6.23 6.96
CA ILE A 97 -0.68 5.07 6.13
C ILE A 97 -2.17 5.08 5.75
N ASP A 98 -3.06 5.28 6.71
CA ASP A 98 -4.52 5.31 6.46
C ASP A 98 -4.89 6.44 5.50
N ALA A 99 -4.30 7.63 5.67
CA ALA A 99 -4.51 8.77 4.78
C ALA A 99 -4.04 8.47 3.34
N GLN A 100 -2.88 7.82 3.18
CA GLN A 100 -2.37 7.42 1.87
C GLN A 100 -3.19 6.30 1.24
N LEU A 101 -3.65 5.31 2.00
CA LEU A 101 -4.56 4.27 1.52
C LEU A 101 -5.86 4.87 0.99
N ALA A 102 -6.44 5.82 1.73
CA ALA A 102 -7.65 6.52 1.31
C ALA A 102 -7.41 7.36 0.04
N ALA A 103 -6.28 8.06 -0.04
CA ALA A 103 -5.90 8.83 -1.23
C ALA A 103 -5.68 7.93 -2.45
N LEU A 104 -5.02 6.78 -2.26
CA LEU A 104 -4.76 5.80 -3.30
C LEU A 104 -6.06 5.23 -3.83
N ARG A 105 -6.97 4.82 -2.94
CA ARG A 105 -8.29 4.31 -3.31
C ARG A 105 -9.06 5.31 -4.17
N ARG A 106 -9.09 6.59 -3.77
CA ARG A 106 -9.74 7.65 -4.57
C ARG A 106 -9.08 7.80 -5.95
N THR A 107 -7.75 7.79 -5.99
CA THR A 107 -6.99 7.96 -7.24
C THR A 107 -7.25 6.81 -8.22
N ILE A 108 -7.18 5.56 -7.76
CA ILE A 108 -7.43 4.39 -8.61
C ILE A 108 -8.90 4.31 -9.02
N THR A 109 -9.84 4.62 -8.12
CA THR A 109 -11.27 4.67 -8.44
C THR A 109 -11.54 5.68 -9.56
N ALA A 110 -10.97 6.88 -9.45
CA ALA A 110 -11.10 7.92 -10.48
C ALA A 110 -10.44 7.51 -11.81
N TRP A 111 -9.29 6.83 -11.74
CA TRP A 111 -8.56 6.39 -12.93
C TRP A 111 -9.26 5.25 -13.67
N LEU A 112 -9.81 4.27 -12.96
CA LEU A 112 -10.53 3.13 -13.54
C LEU A 112 -11.99 3.46 -13.91
N GLY A 113 -12.56 4.52 -13.32
CA GLY A 113 -14.00 4.80 -13.42
C GLY A 113 -14.87 3.72 -12.77
N ARG A 114 -14.30 2.91 -11.88
CA ARG A 114 -14.96 1.79 -11.18
C ARG A 114 -14.69 1.89 -9.69
N ASP A 115 -15.69 1.56 -8.89
CA ASP A 115 -15.55 1.55 -7.44
C ASP A 115 -14.71 0.35 -6.98
N LEU A 116 -13.91 0.59 -5.94
CA LEU A 116 -13.08 -0.40 -5.25
C LEU A 116 -13.72 -0.85 -3.92
N GLN A 117 -14.93 -0.35 -3.59
CA GLN A 117 -15.74 -0.82 -2.45
C GLN A 117 -16.02 -2.32 -2.50
#